data_AF-A0A2X5G001-F1
#
_entry.id   AF-A0A2X5G001-F1
#
_cell.length_a   1.000
_cell.length_b   1.000
_cell.length_c   1.000
_cell.angle_alpha   90.00
_cell.angle_beta   90.00
_cell.angle_gamma   90.00
#
_symmetry.space_group_name_H-M   'P 1'
#
loop_
_entity.id
_entity.type
_entity.pdbx_description
1 polymer ?
#
loop_
_entity_poly.entity_id
_entity_poly.type
_entity_poly.pdbx_seq_one_letter_code
_entity_poly.pdbx_strand_id
1 'polypeptide(L)'
;MNKDEIENISNRPEVLYSIPFYKDLPPLPLKIDLVGMAGDFLSYDIADLFGLQPIEKEHLDTYGEIFTINPSKESLELYKKRDDSFQMIFVVINAYGFKEIDGVMHCKPYNISLFPASKRGELTLLKSDLIEKLDLEMDANVPKFYYGFNPFKGAFGLYFYNHVDYSGIESDMIGIVNSMYLLSDKYNYHNVIPPFIKSIDNNAQIKADYKRYRKDRYFKKFNKIKPRKIWGCDSPIELFLLQAMDILGLTPEIQTIITKDGLTIPSLHKLWENSRSRKRLNTITDADFYFPEKKLAVFCDSKEHHSSNESIDKDSNIDKSLAEIGISSIRIFGKDIVADPIACAKRVRDRLNEL
;
A
#
# COMPACT_ATOMS: atom_id res chain seq x y z
N MET A 1 -4.77 12.60 25.57
CA MET A 1 -5.17 12.07 24.25
C MET A 1 -6.48 12.73 23.90
N ASN A 2 -6.51 13.57 22.87
CA ASN A 2 -7.76 14.18 22.45
C ASN A 2 -8.63 13.07 21.83
N LYS A 3 -9.92 13.02 22.16
CA LYS A 3 -10.87 12.03 21.61
C LYS A 3 -11.03 12.13 20.08
N ASP A 4 -10.45 13.14 19.47
CA ASP A 4 -10.58 13.48 18.05
C ASP A 4 -9.49 12.87 17.14
N GLU A 5 -8.56 12.06 17.65
CA GLU A 5 -7.43 11.53 16.84
C GLU A 5 -7.62 10.11 16.27
N ILE A 6 -8.75 9.45 16.53
CA ILE A 6 -9.14 8.22 15.82
C ILE A 6 -10.34 8.54 14.93
N GLU A 7 -10.09 9.00 13.71
CA GLU A 7 -11.14 8.97 12.68
C GLU A 7 -11.34 7.52 12.25
N ASN A 8 -12.34 6.85 12.82
CA ASN A 8 -12.75 5.51 12.43
C ASN A 8 -13.16 5.45 10.96
N ILE A 9 -13.10 4.25 10.37
CA ILE A 9 -13.74 4.00 9.08
C ILE A 9 -15.26 4.05 9.31
N SER A 10 -15.91 5.08 8.75
CA SER A 10 -17.34 5.31 8.91
C SER A 10 -18.18 4.45 7.95
N ASN A 11 -19.46 4.29 8.29
CA ASN A 11 -20.47 3.60 7.47
C ASN A 11 -20.15 2.12 7.16
N ARG A 12 -19.52 1.40 8.10
CA ARG A 12 -19.30 -0.04 7.98
C ARG A 12 -20.63 -0.78 7.87
N PRO A 13 -20.86 -1.57 6.81
CA PRO A 13 -22.02 -2.44 6.73
C PRO A 13 -22.06 -3.46 7.87
N GLU A 14 -23.22 -3.65 8.48
CA GLU A 14 -23.40 -4.58 9.61
C GLU A 14 -22.98 -6.02 9.28
N VAL A 15 -23.18 -6.44 8.02
CA VAL A 15 -22.83 -7.78 7.55
C VAL A 15 -21.33 -8.07 7.67
N LEU A 16 -20.45 -7.05 7.63
CA LEU A 16 -19.01 -7.25 7.77
C LEU A 16 -18.61 -7.74 9.16
N TYR A 17 -19.39 -7.42 10.19
CA TYR A 17 -19.14 -7.90 11.55
C TYR A 17 -19.38 -9.41 11.71
N SER A 18 -19.95 -10.07 10.70
CA SER A 18 -20.04 -11.54 10.65
C SER A 18 -18.79 -12.21 10.09
N ILE A 19 -17.82 -11.45 9.53
CA ILE A 19 -16.56 -11.98 9.04
C ILE A 19 -15.75 -12.53 10.22
N PRO A 20 -15.15 -13.73 10.11
CA PRO A 20 -14.27 -14.27 11.13
C PRO A 20 -13.16 -13.29 11.51
N PHE A 21 -12.92 -13.15 12.81
CA PHE A 21 -11.91 -12.25 13.38
C PHE A 21 -12.14 -10.76 13.09
N TYR A 22 -13.30 -10.34 12.59
CA TYR A 22 -13.47 -8.94 12.21
C TYR A 22 -13.48 -7.97 13.38
N LYS A 23 -13.90 -8.39 14.58
CA LYS A 23 -13.80 -7.58 15.82
C LYS A 23 -12.70 -8.07 16.77
N ASP A 24 -11.92 -9.06 16.33
CA ASP A 24 -10.95 -9.74 17.15
C ASP A 24 -9.55 -9.59 16.55
N LEU A 25 -8.54 -9.88 17.36
CA LEU A 25 -7.20 -10.07 16.83
C LEU A 25 -7.11 -11.50 16.27
N PRO A 26 -6.73 -11.66 15.00
CA PRO A 26 -6.36 -12.98 14.50
C PRO A 26 -5.09 -13.48 15.23
N PRO A 27 -5.02 -14.75 15.64
CA PRO A 27 -3.87 -15.30 16.35
C PRO A 27 -2.58 -15.11 15.54
N LEU A 28 -1.51 -14.69 16.22
CA LEU A 28 -0.15 -14.64 15.66
C LEU A 28 0.49 -16.03 15.67
N PRO A 29 1.40 -16.36 14.73
CA PRO A 29 1.93 -15.50 13.66
C PRO A 29 0.98 -15.34 12.46
N LEU A 30 1.09 -14.18 11.79
CA LEU A 30 0.34 -13.87 10.57
C LEU A 30 1.21 -14.03 9.33
N LYS A 31 0.61 -14.55 8.26
CA LYS A 31 1.20 -14.59 6.93
C LYS A 31 0.38 -13.73 5.97
N ILE A 32 0.97 -12.62 5.54
CA ILE A 32 0.35 -11.70 4.58
C ILE A 32 0.68 -12.17 3.17
N ASP A 33 -0.33 -12.43 2.35
CA ASP A 33 -0.17 -12.80 0.93
C ASP A 33 0.13 -11.57 0.06
N LEU A 34 1.33 -10.99 0.24
CA LEU A 34 1.79 -9.84 -0.54
C LEU A 34 2.04 -10.21 -2.00
N VAL A 35 2.71 -11.33 -2.25
CA VAL A 35 3.08 -11.76 -3.60
C VAL A 35 1.83 -12.09 -4.43
N GLY A 36 0.89 -12.86 -3.88
CA GLY A 36 -0.33 -13.25 -4.60
C GLY A 36 -1.24 -12.07 -4.92
N MET A 37 -1.25 -11.03 -4.08
CA MET A 37 -2.16 -9.90 -4.24
C MET A 37 -1.55 -8.67 -4.94
N ALA A 38 -0.31 -8.32 -4.59
CA ALA A 38 0.36 -7.09 -5.02
C ALA A 38 1.49 -7.34 -6.04
N GLY A 39 1.90 -8.60 -6.21
CA GLY A 39 2.94 -9.04 -7.13
C GLY A 39 4.34 -9.04 -6.53
N ASP A 40 5.21 -9.84 -7.15
CA ASP A 40 6.59 -10.06 -6.71
C ASP A 40 7.40 -8.76 -6.61
N PHE A 41 7.45 -7.95 -7.68
CA PHE A 41 8.29 -6.76 -7.67
C PHE A 41 7.88 -5.78 -6.56
N LEU A 42 6.59 -5.49 -6.36
CA LEU A 42 6.20 -4.62 -5.25
C LEU A 42 6.59 -5.22 -3.88
N SER A 43 6.43 -6.53 -3.70
CA SER A 43 6.86 -7.22 -2.47
C SER A 43 8.37 -7.08 -2.23
N TYR A 44 9.20 -7.29 -3.25
CA TYR A 44 10.66 -7.10 -3.16
C TYR A 44 11.04 -5.63 -2.92
N ASP A 45 10.38 -4.70 -3.58
CA ASP A 45 10.69 -3.27 -3.50
C ASP A 45 10.47 -2.71 -2.10
N ILE A 46 9.40 -3.13 -1.41
CA ILE A 46 9.14 -2.73 -0.02
C ILE A 46 9.97 -3.52 1.00
N ALA A 47 10.40 -4.74 0.67
CA ALA A 47 11.32 -5.52 1.50
C ALA A 47 12.73 -4.90 1.55
N ASP A 48 13.13 -4.21 0.48
CA ASP A 48 14.37 -3.44 0.39
C ASP A 48 14.34 -2.10 1.17
N LEU A 49 13.18 -1.72 1.73
CA LEU A 49 13.07 -0.52 2.57
C LEU A 49 13.47 -0.84 4.02
N PHE A 50 14.78 -0.92 4.25
CA PHE A 50 15.37 -1.10 5.58
C PHE A 50 16.58 -0.18 5.80
N GLY A 51 17.01 -0.10 7.07
CA GLY A 51 18.23 0.61 7.47
C GLY A 51 18.21 2.09 7.11
N LEU A 52 19.36 2.63 6.70
CA LEU A 52 19.49 4.03 6.27
C LEU A 52 19.17 4.18 4.78
N GLN A 53 18.26 5.09 4.45
CA GLN A 53 17.81 5.35 3.09
C GLN A 53 17.76 6.86 2.81
N PRO A 54 17.90 7.30 1.54
CA PRO A 54 18.31 6.48 0.40
C PRO A 54 19.80 6.17 0.46
N ILE A 55 20.17 5.03 -0.11
CA ILE A 55 21.56 4.65 -0.33
C ILE A 55 22.16 5.52 -1.44
N GLU A 56 23.27 6.22 -1.15
CA GLU A 56 24.04 6.98 -2.14
C GLU A 56 25.36 6.27 -2.48
N LYS A 57 25.86 6.47 -3.71
CA LYS A 57 27.11 5.88 -4.21
C LYS A 57 28.32 6.13 -3.29
N GLU A 58 28.40 7.29 -2.66
CA GLU A 58 29.47 7.63 -1.72
C GLU A 58 29.55 6.63 -0.54
N HIS A 59 28.41 6.09 -0.10
CA HIS A 59 28.39 5.04 0.91
C HIS A 59 28.98 3.74 0.37
N LEU A 60 28.63 3.33 -0.85
CA LEU A 60 29.22 2.13 -1.46
C LEU A 60 30.73 2.25 -1.69
N ASP A 61 31.16 3.38 -2.25
CA ASP A 61 32.57 3.62 -2.58
C ASP A 61 33.45 3.60 -1.31
N THR A 62 32.87 3.90 -0.14
CA THR A 62 33.59 3.94 1.14
C THR A 62 33.52 2.62 1.92
N TYR A 63 32.44 1.81 1.77
CA TYR A 63 32.14 0.69 2.68
C TYR A 63 32.09 -0.70 2.03
N GLY A 64 32.16 -0.79 0.70
CA GLY A 64 31.90 -2.05 -0.03
C GLY A 64 30.42 -2.33 -0.23
N GLU A 65 30.09 -3.45 -0.88
CA GLU A 65 28.74 -3.76 -1.39
C GLU A 65 27.72 -4.25 -0.32
N ILE A 66 28.10 -4.33 0.96
CA ILE A 66 27.23 -4.94 1.99
C ILE A 66 26.40 -3.87 2.70
N PHE A 67 25.10 -3.85 2.41
CA PHE A 67 24.11 -3.08 3.17
C PHE A 67 23.55 -3.91 4.32
N THR A 68 23.53 -3.30 5.50
CA THR A 68 23.01 -3.90 6.74
C THR A 68 21.90 -3.03 7.29
N ILE A 69 21.03 -3.63 8.12
CA ILE A 69 19.93 -2.90 8.77
C ILE A 69 20.52 -1.93 9.80
N ASN A 70 21.51 -2.39 10.58
CA ASN A 70 22.31 -1.52 11.44
C ASN A 70 23.37 -0.80 10.62
N PRO A 71 23.46 0.55 10.67
CA PRO A 71 24.47 1.26 9.90
C PRO A 71 25.88 1.01 10.43
N SER A 72 26.86 0.95 9.53
CA SER A 72 28.27 0.91 9.92
C SER A 72 28.70 2.21 10.60
N LYS A 73 29.76 2.13 11.42
CA LYS A 73 30.33 3.30 12.10
C LYS A 73 30.76 4.35 11.10
N GLU A 74 31.40 3.93 10.02
CA GLU A 74 31.92 4.82 9.01
C GLU A 74 30.78 5.51 8.24
N SER A 75 29.68 4.78 7.92
CA SER A 75 28.50 5.39 7.33
C SER A 75 27.88 6.45 8.25
N LEU A 76 27.84 6.20 9.56
CA LEU A 76 27.38 7.18 10.53
C LEU A 76 28.29 8.42 10.56
N GLU A 77 29.60 8.28 10.41
CA GLU A 77 30.53 9.42 10.34
C GLU A 77 30.29 10.31 9.11
N LEU A 78 29.95 9.76 7.94
CA LEU A 78 29.54 10.58 6.79
C LEU A 78 28.29 11.40 7.10
N TYR A 79 27.29 10.78 7.72
CA TYR A 79 26.06 11.45 8.10
C TYR A 79 26.28 12.51 9.18
N LYS A 80 27.17 12.26 10.16
CA LYS A 80 27.60 13.25 11.16
C LYS A 80 28.29 14.44 10.50
N LYS A 81 29.23 14.20 9.58
CA LYS A 81 29.97 15.25 8.87
C LYS A 81 29.05 16.17 8.05
N ARG A 82 27.97 15.62 7.48
CA ARG A 82 26.96 16.38 6.72
C ARG A 82 25.85 16.98 7.60
N ASP A 83 25.85 16.69 8.90
CA ASP A 83 24.79 17.05 9.85
C ASP A 83 23.39 16.60 9.39
N ASP A 84 23.31 15.36 8.87
CA ASP A 84 22.05 14.77 8.43
C ASP A 84 21.11 14.53 9.63
N SER A 85 19.81 14.66 9.39
CA SER A 85 18.74 14.25 10.30
C SER A 85 17.90 13.17 9.63
N PHE A 86 17.16 12.39 10.42
CA PHE A 86 16.46 11.23 9.90
C PHE A 86 15.02 11.17 10.37
N GLN A 87 14.12 10.77 9.47
CA GLN A 87 12.75 10.38 9.82
C GLN A 87 12.67 8.86 9.84
N MET A 88 12.24 8.28 10.96
CA MET A 88 11.88 6.87 10.97
C MET A 88 10.55 6.68 10.26
N ILE A 89 10.53 5.84 9.23
CA ILE A 89 9.37 5.57 8.39
C ILE A 89 9.00 4.10 8.53
N PHE A 90 7.74 3.84 8.82
CA PHE A 90 7.15 2.52 8.87
C PHE A 90 6.45 2.19 7.56
N VAL A 91 6.67 0.99 7.04
CA VAL A 91 5.83 0.39 5.99
C VAL A 91 4.68 -0.33 6.69
N VAL A 92 3.49 0.26 6.62
CA VAL A 92 2.29 -0.23 7.30
C VAL A 92 1.37 -0.91 6.30
N ILE A 93 0.94 -2.13 6.62
CA ILE A 93 0.02 -2.94 5.85
C ILE A 93 -1.27 -3.11 6.64
N ASN A 94 -2.40 -2.75 6.03
CA ASN A 94 -3.71 -3.16 6.52
C ASN A 94 -4.20 -4.35 5.71
N ALA A 95 -4.83 -5.31 6.39
CA ALA A 95 -5.21 -6.60 5.81
C ALA A 95 -6.68 -6.94 6.03
N TYR A 96 -7.16 -7.92 5.26
CA TYR A 96 -8.50 -8.47 5.31
C TYR A 96 -8.48 -9.98 4.99
N GLY A 97 -9.64 -10.64 5.10
CA GLY A 97 -9.80 -12.04 4.68
C GLY A 97 -8.99 -13.02 5.52
N PHE A 98 -8.98 -12.82 6.84
CA PHE A 98 -8.24 -13.66 7.79
C PHE A 98 -8.79 -15.09 7.79
N LYS A 99 -7.92 -16.07 7.48
CA LYS A 99 -8.26 -17.50 7.40
C LYS A 99 -7.11 -18.34 7.95
N GLU A 100 -7.43 -19.32 8.78
CA GLU A 100 -6.44 -20.28 9.26
C GLU A 100 -6.20 -21.36 8.21
N ILE A 101 -4.93 -21.59 7.85
CA ILE A 101 -4.48 -22.61 6.91
C ILE A 101 -3.29 -23.32 7.56
N ASP A 102 -3.41 -24.63 7.77
CA ASP A 102 -2.37 -25.47 8.38
C ASP A 102 -1.82 -24.92 9.72
N GLY A 103 -2.69 -24.32 10.54
CA GLY A 103 -2.33 -23.76 11.85
C GLY A 103 -1.66 -22.38 11.79
N VAL A 104 -1.58 -21.75 10.62
CA VAL A 104 -1.07 -20.38 10.43
C VAL A 104 -2.20 -19.48 9.97
N MET A 105 -2.27 -18.26 10.52
CA MET A 105 -3.28 -17.30 10.13
C MET A 105 -2.82 -16.54 8.88
N HIS A 106 -3.54 -16.72 7.77
CA HIS A 106 -3.29 -16.05 6.51
C HIS A 106 -4.22 -14.84 6.33
N CYS A 107 -3.72 -13.78 5.70
CA CYS A 107 -4.53 -12.63 5.33
C CYS A 107 -4.03 -11.99 4.04
N LYS A 108 -4.85 -11.11 3.47
CA LYS A 108 -4.58 -10.41 2.20
C LYS A 108 -4.42 -8.92 2.47
N PRO A 109 -3.43 -8.22 1.89
CA PRO A 109 -3.32 -6.78 2.03
C PRO A 109 -4.45 -6.08 1.26
N TYR A 110 -5.08 -5.07 1.86
CA TYR A 110 -5.94 -4.14 1.12
C TYR A 110 -5.32 -2.74 1.00
N ASN A 111 -4.31 -2.43 1.82
CA ASN A 111 -3.57 -1.17 1.75
C ASN A 111 -2.12 -1.37 2.19
N ILE A 112 -1.20 -0.74 1.46
CA ILE A 112 0.21 -0.60 1.83
C ILE A 112 0.54 0.88 1.84
N SER A 113 1.04 1.39 2.95
CA SER A 113 1.35 2.82 3.10
C SER A 113 2.65 3.06 3.86
N LEU A 114 3.25 4.22 3.62
CA LEU A 114 4.35 4.73 4.43
C LEU A 114 3.80 5.65 5.52
N PHE A 115 4.27 5.47 6.74
CA PHE A 115 3.86 6.27 7.87
C PHE A 115 5.05 6.77 8.70
N PRO A 116 5.19 8.08 8.95
CA PRO A 116 6.33 8.60 9.70
C PRO A 116 6.13 8.39 11.21
N ALA A 117 7.20 8.05 11.90
CA ALA A 117 7.23 8.05 13.36
C ALA A 117 6.88 9.45 13.89
N SER A 118 6.02 9.47 14.91
CA SER A 118 5.57 10.70 15.54
C SER A 118 5.47 10.53 17.04
N LYS A 119 5.56 11.66 17.75
CA LYS A 119 5.42 11.72 19.20
C LYS A 119 4.67 12.99 19.55
N ARG A 120 3.57 12.86 20.30
CA ARG A 120 2.73 13.99 20.74
C ARG A 120 2.25 14.88 19.58
N GLY A 121 1.84 14.27 18.46
CA GLY A 121 1.33 15.00 17.29
C GLY A 121 2.40 15.67 16.42
N GLU A 122 3.68 15.44 16.70
CA GLU A 122 4.79 15.98 15.91
C GLU A 122 5.64 14.89 15.29
N LEU A 123 6.19 15.17 14.10
CA LEU A 123 7.13 14.28 13.42
C LEU A 123 8.40 14.13 14.26
N THR A 124 8.85 12.89 14.45
CA THR A 124 10.11 12.63 15.16
C THR A 124 11.28 12.74 14.18
N LEU A 125 12.31 13.51 14.59
CA LEU A 125 13.58 13.59 13.89
C LEU A 125 14.68 13.01 14.76
N LEU A 126 15.52 12.16 14.17
CA LEU A 126 16.66 11.53 14.83
C LEU A 126 17.95 12.13 14.26
N LYS A 127 18.95 12.33 15.13
CA LYS A 127 20.32 12.67 14.73
C LYS A 127 21.18 11.41 14.72
N SER A 128 22.30 11.43 14.00
CA SER A 128 23.22 10.30 13.88
C SER A 128 23.65 9.71 15.24
N ASP A 129 23.89 10.55 16.25
CA ASP A 129 24.29 10.10 17.60
C ASP A 129 23.22 9.28 18.32
N LEU A 130 21.95 9.48 17.97
CA LEU A 130 20.85 8.68 18.50
C LEU A 130 20.70 7.37 17.71
N ILE A 131 20.93 7.41 16.40
CA ILE A 131 20.90 6.22 15.54
C ILE A 131 21.97 5.21 15.96
N GLU A 132 23.17 5.69 16.33
CA GLU A 132 24.27 4.84 16.82
C GLU A 132 23.89 4.02 18.08
N LYS A 133 22.86 4.46 18.82
CA LYS A 133 22.37 3.80 20.04
C LYS A 133 21.18 2.87 19.79
N LEU A 134 20.62 2.87 18.58
CA LEU A 134 19.51 2.00 18.21
C LEU A 134 20.05 0.69 17.65
N ASP A 135 19.49 -0.42 18.11
CA ASP A 135 19.65 -1.71 17.46
C ASP A 135 18.46 -1.95 16.51
N LEU A 136 18.63 -1.52 15.26
CA LEU A 136 17.60 -1.60 14.22
C LEU A 136 17.36 -3.04 13.78
N GLU A 137 18.36 -3.93 13.89
CA GLU A 137 18.21 -5.37 13.60
C GLU A 137 17.35 -6.05 14.66
N MET A 138 17.64 -5.82 15.94
CA MET A 138 16.79 -6.33 17.01
C MET A 138 15.37 -5.77 16.88
N ASP A 139 15.24 -4.45 16.66
CA ASP A 139 13.94 -3.81 16.52
C ASP A 139 13.15 -4.37 15.32
N ALA A 140 13.80 -4.62 14.17
CA ALA A 140 13.16 -5.22 13.00
C ALA A 140 12.51 -6.58 13.28
N ASN A 141 13.04 -7.36 14.24
CA ASN A 141 12.51 -8.67 14.62
C ASN A 141 11.34 -8.62 15.61
N VAL A 142 11.06 -7.44 16.19
CA VAL A 142 9.93 -7.25 17.11
C VAL A 142 8.67 -6.94 16.29
N PRO A 143 7.56 -7.69 16.46
CA PRO A 143 6.28 -7.34 15.86
C PRO A 143 5.80 -5.96 16.34
N LYS A 144 5.34 -5.12 15.41
CA LYS A 144 4.84 -3.77 15.71
C LYS A 144 3.52 -3.54 14.99
N PHE A 145 2.61 -2.88 15.69
CA PHE A 145 1.24 -2.68 15.20
C PHE A 145 0.75 -1.28 15.54
N TYR A 146 -0.04 -0.73 14.63
CA TYR A 146 -0.91 0.40 14.88
C TYR A 146 -2.33 -0.10 15.14
N TYR A 147 -2.86 0.23 16.31
CA TYR A 147 -4.25 0.06 16.66
C TYR A 147 -5.03 1.32 16.27
N GLY A 148 -6.12 1.17 15.51
CA GLY A 148 -6.91 2.32 15.05
C GLY A 148 -6.39 2.96 13.77
N PHE A 149 -5.55 2.26 12.99
CA PHE A 149 -4.95 2.80 11.79
C PHE A 149 -5.97 2.86 10.64
N ASN A 150 -6.43 4.06 10.32
CA ASN A 150 -7.27 4.34 9.16
C ASN A 150 -6.40 4.82 7.99
N PRO A 151 -6.11 3.97 6.98
CA PRO A 151 -5.25 4.35 5.86
C PRO A 151 -5.88 5.43 4.95
N PHE A 152 -7.20 5.61 4.98
CA PHE A 152 -7.93 6.55 4.13
C PHE A 152 -7.92 7.99 4.69
N LYS A 153 -7.83 8.12 6.02
CA LYS A 153 -7.82 9.43 6.71
C LYS A 153 -6.46 9.79 7.28
N GLY A 154 -5.62 8.79 7.55
CA GLY A 154 -4.33 8.99 8.20
C GLY A 154 -4.40 9.17 9.70
N ALA A 155 -5.48 8.68 10.31
CA ALA A 155 -5.64 8.59 11.75
C ALA A 155 -5.08 7.27 12.27
N PHE A 156 -4.55 7.28 13.48
CA PHE A 156 -4.16 6.07 14.22
C PHE A 156 -4.38 6.32 15.71
N GLY A 157 -4.75 5.27 16.45
CA GLY A 157 -4.98 5.37 17.89
C GLY A 157 -3.70 5.20 18.69
N LEU A 158 -3.13 4.01 18.66
CA LEU A 158 -1.98 3.64 19.47
C LEU A 158 -0.95 2.87 18.65
N TYR A 159 0.31 3.04 19.01
CA TYR A 159 1.43 2.29 18.45
C TYR A 159 2.00 1.36 19.52
N PHE A 160 2.16 0.08 19.19
CA PHE A 160 2.57 -0.94 20.14
C PHE A 160 3.77 -1.74 19.62
N TYR A 161 4.62 -2.14 20.57
CA TYR A 161 5.63 -3.17 20.41
C TYR A 161 5.09 -4.47 21.02
N ASN A 162 5.40 -5.61 20.41
CA ASN A 162 4.96 -6.96 20.81
C ASN A 162 3.43 -7.16 20.76
N HIS A 163 3.01 -8.39 21.06
CA HIS A 163 1.61 -8.76 21.15
C HIS A 163 0.96 -8.10 22.37
N VAL A 164 0.01 -7.19 22.14
CA VAL A 164 -0.89 -6.65 23.16
C VAL A 164 -2.30 -7.20 22.87
N ASP A 165 -3.18 -7.25 23.88
CA ASP A 165 -4.60 -7.53 23.62
C ASP A 165 -5.19 -6.39 22.77
N TYR A 166 -5.61 -6.73 21.55
CA TYR A 166 -6.19 -5.80 20.58
C TYR A 166 -7.70 -6.05 20.39
N SER A 167 -8.37 -6.68 21.36
CA SER A 167 -9.82 -6.87 21.31
C SER A 167 -10.56 -5.53 21.29
N GLY A 168 -11.67 -5.47 20.55
CA GLY A 168 -12.54 -4.30 20.51
C GLY A 168 -12.22 -3.28 19.40
N ILE A 169 -11.43 -3.66 18.40
CA ILE A 169 -11.29 -2.91 17.14
C ILE A 169 -11.61 -3.78 15.94
N GLU A 170 -12.08 -3.15 14.86
CA GLU A 170 -12.20 -3.84 13.60
C GLU A 170 -10.82 -4.22 13.02
N SER A 171 -10.69 -5.45 12.55
CA SER A 171 -9.44 -5.99 11.99
C SER A 171 -8.92 -5.16 10.80
N ASP A 172 -9.82 -4.48 10.10
CA ASP A 172 -9.47 -3.58 9.00
C ASP A 172 -8.72 -2.31 9.46
N MET A 173 -8.77 -1.96 10.74
CA MET A 173 -8.02 -0.85 11.35
C MET A 173 -6.76 -1.28 12.09
N ILE A 174 -6.33 -2.54 11.92
CA ILE A 174 -5.02 -3.00 12.39
C ILE A 174 -3.99 -2.70 11.31
N GLY A 175 -3.04 -1.81 11.63
CA GLY A 175 -1.90 -1.50 10.76
C GLY A 175 -0.68 -2.33 11.16
N ILE A 176 -0.36 -3.38 10.42
CA ILE A 176 0.80 -4.24 10.65
C ILE A 176 2.04 -3.54 10.11
N VAL A 177 3.05 -3.31 10.95
CA VAL A 177 4.33 -2.75 10.49
C VAL A 177 5.16 -3.88 9.90
N ASN A 178 5.27 -3.88 8.57
CA ASN A 178 6.00 -4.89 7.81
C ASN A 178 7.52 -4.68 7.85
N SER A 179 7.94 -3.43 7.71
CA SER A 179 9.34 -3.03 7.75
C SER A 179 9.47 -1.58 8.19
N MET A 180 10.69 -1.14 8.47
CA MET A 180 11.01 0.23 8.80
C MET A 180 12.34 0.66 8.18
N TYR A 181 12.47 1.94 7.89
CA TYR A 181 13.74 2.54 7.48
C TYR A 181 13.88 3.95 8.02
N LEU A 182 15.11 4.43 8.07
CA LEU A 182 15.47 5.78 8.46
C LEU A 182 15.74 6.60 7.20
N LEU A 183 14.85 7.53 6.91
CA LEU A 183 14.96 8.44 5.78
C LEU A 183 15.86 9.62 6.13
N SER A 184 17.05 9.70 5.54
CA SER A 184 17.90 10.88 5.62
C SER A 184 17.20 12.08 4.98
N ASP A 185 17.32 13.20 5.67
CA ASP A 185 16.77 14.46 5.25
C ASP A 185 17.70 15.19 4.24
N LYS A 186 18.93 14.73 4.06
CA LYS A 186 19.84 15.22 3.04
C LYS A 186 20.28 14.05 2.17
N TYR A 187 20.22 14.21 0.86
CA TYR A 187 20.81 13.28 -0.10
C TYR A 187 20.89 13.91 -1.49
N ASN A 188 21.84 13.46 -2.30
CA ASN A 188 21.91 13.78 -3.71
C ASN A 188 21.23 12.69 -4.54
N TYR A 189 20.07 13.00 -5.11
CA TYR A 189 19.33 12.09 -5.97
C TYR A 189 20.17 11.48 -7.12
N HIS A 190 21.11 12.23 -7.69
CA HIS A 190 21.96 11.71 -8.76
C HIS A 190 22.85 10.57 -8.28
N ASN A 191 23.25 10.60 -7.01
CA ASN A 191 24.09 9.58 -6.38
C ASN A 191 23.29 8.42 -5.81
N VAL A 192 21.96 8.52 -5.70
CA VAL A 192 21.13 7.43 -5.16
C VAL A 192 21.24 6.16 -6.03
N ILE A 193 21.45 5.02 -5.38
CA ILE A 193 21.54 3.72 -6.03
C ILE A 193 20.26 2.94 -5.70
N PRO A 194 19.37 2.70 -6.69
CA PRO A 194 18.24 1.81 -6.49
C PRO A 194 18.71 0.35 -6.37
N PRO A 195 17.93 -0.54 -5.74
CA PRO A 195 18.27 -1.96 -5.68
C PRO A 195 18.38 -2.57 -7.08
N PHE A 196 19.17 -3.62 -7.18
CA PHE A 196 19.26 -4.42 -8.41
C PHE A 196 17.98 -5.24 -8.60
N ILE A 197 17.28 -5.00 -9.70
CA ILE A 197 16.08 -5.70 -10.11
C ILE A 197 16.28 -6.18 -11.55
N LYS A 198 16.49 -7.48 -11.67
CA LYS A 198 16.80 -8.18 -12.93
C LYS A 198 15.86 -7.82 -14.09
N SER A 199 14.57 -7.62 -13.81
CA SER A 199 13.55 -7.34 -14.83
C SER A 199 13.66 -5.94 -15.44
N ILE A 200 14.32 -4.98 -14.77
CA ILE A 200 14.39 -3.58 -15.23
C ILE A 200 15.81 -3.09 -15.48
N ASP A 201 16.83 -3.71 -14.92
CA ASP A 201 18.19 -3.17 -14.93
C ASP A 201 18.82 -3.09 -16.32
N ASN A 202 18.38 -3.93 -17.25
CA ASN A 202 18.82 -3.89 -18.64
C ASN A 202 18.17 -2.75 -19.45
N ASN A 203 17.24 -1.98 -18.86
CA ASN A 203 16.54 -0.87 -19.52
C ASN A 203 16.73 0.45 -18.76
N ALA A 204 17.63 1.29 -19.25
CA ALA A 204 17.99 2.56 -18.60
C ALA A 204 16.81 3.51 -18.36
N GLN A 205 15.83 3.57 -19.29
CA GLN A 205 14.66 4.45 -19.13
C GLN A 205 13.73 3.95 -18.03
N ILE A 206 13.52 2.65 -17.93
CA ILE A 206 12.68 2.04 -16.88
C ILE A 206 13.36 2.17 -15.53
N LYS A 207 14.66 1.88 -15.47
CA LYS A 207 15.47 2.11 -14.26
C LYS A 207 15.39 3.55 -13.78
N ALA A 208 15.42 4.52 -14.70
CA ALA A 208 15.24 5.94 -14.37
C ALA A 208 13.82 6.26 -13.88
N ASP A 209 12.78 5.69 -14.48
CA ASP A 209 11.39 5.86 -14.05
C ASP A 209 11.18 5.28 -12.63
N TYR A 210 11.71 4.09 -12.36
CA TYR A 210 11.68 3.42 -11.07
C TYR A 210 12.46 4.20 -10.00
N LYS A 211 13.69 4.63 -10.30
CA LYS A 211 14.50 5.48 -9.41
C LYS A 211 13.76 6.77 -9.05
N ARG A 212 13.10 7.41 -10.03
CA ARG A 212 12.28 8.60 -9.80
C ARG A 212 11.06 8.29 -8.93
N TYR A 213 10.39 7.16 -9.15
CA TYR A 213 9.28 6.74 -8.30
C TYR A 213 9.73 6.58 -6.84
N ARG A 214 10.84 5.90 -6.56
CA ARG A 214 11.38 5.78 -5.19
C ARG A 214 11.70 7.14 -4.58
N LYS A 215 12.29 8.07 -5.34
CA LYS A 215 12.49 9.45 -4.87
C LYS A 215 11.17 10.12 -4.48
N ASP A 216 10.21 10.14 -5.40
CA ASP A 216 8.98 10.90 -5.23
C ASP A 216 8.03 10.27 -4.19
N ARG A 217 8.13 8.94 -4.01
CA ARG A 217 7.23 8.14 -3.15
C ARG A 217 7.88 7.69 -1.85
N TYR A 218 9.09 7.14 -1.84
CA TYR A 218 9.72 6.58 -0.63
C TYR A 218 10.66 7.58 0.05
N PHE A 219 11.43 8.34 -0.73
CA PHE A 219 12.46 9.24 -0.20
C PHE A 219 12.02 10.70 -0.11
N LYS A 220 10.74 10.99 -0.36
CA LYS A 220 10.16 12.30 -0.10
C LYS A 220 9.90 12.43 1.40
N LYS A 221 10.48 13.46 2.03
CA LYS A 221 10.26 13.74 3.46
C LYS A 221 8.76 13.91 3.78
N PHE A 222 8.39 13.53 4.98
CA PHE A 222 7.09 13.86 5.54
C PHE A 222 7.16 15.24 6.18
N ASN A 223 6.18 16.08 5.85
CA ASN A 223 5.99 17.40 6.47
C ASN A 223 4.77 17.42 7.40
N LYS A 224 4.00 16.33 7.41
CA LYS A 224 2.79 16.12 8.20
C LYS A 224 2.70 14.64 8.55
N ILE A 225 2.02 14.33 9.65
CA ILE A 225 1.68 12.94 10.04
C ILE A 225 0.47 12.52 9.20
N LYS A 226 0.75 12.09 7.97
CA LYS A 226 -0.28 11.57 7.06
C LYS A 226 0.32 10.40 6.28
N PRO A 227 -0.35 9.24 6.21
CA PRO A 227 0.14 8.12 5.43
C PRO A 227 0.27 8.49 3.97
N ARG A 228 1.28 7.92 3.34
CA ARG A 228 1.47 7.99 1.89
C ARG A 228 1.23 6.60 1.32
N LYS A 229 0.08 6.41 0.68
CA LYS A 229 -0.27 5.15 0.03
C LYS A 229 0.76 4.78 -1.04
N ILE A 230 1.14 3.50 -1.04
CA ILE A 230 1.94 2.83 -2.06
C ILE A 230 1.01 2.05 -3.00
N TRP A 231 0.09 1.26 -2.44
CA TRP A 231 -0.80 0.36 -3.17
C TRP A 231 -2.08 0.04 -2.37
N GLY A 232 -3.13 -0.43 -3.04
CA GLY A 232 -4.38 -0.89 -2.43
C GLY A 232 -5.56 0.08 -2.60
N CYS A 233 -6.67 -0.17 -1.90
CA CYS A 233 -7.91 0.61 -2.01
C CYS A 233 -7.71 2.11 -1.75
N ASP A 234 -8.52 2.95 -2.39
CA ASP A 234 -8.55 4.42 -2.20
C ASP A 234 -9.66 4.90 -1.26
N SER A 235 -10.67 4.07 -1.01
CA SER A 235 -11.81 4.44 -0.18
C SER A 235 -12.37 3.30 0.70
N PRO A 236 -13.14 3.64 1.76
CA PRO A 236 -13.86 2.65 2.55
C PRO A 236 -14.84 1.78 1.74
N ILE A 237 -15.55 2.36 0.77
CA ILE A 237 -16.55 1.61 -0.02
C ILE A 237 -15.87 0.55 -0.90
N GLU A 238 -14.67 0.83 -1.43
CA GLU A 238 -13.88 -0.19 -2.11
C GLU A 238 -13.53 -1.33 -1.14
N LEU A 239 -13.04 -1.02 0.06
CA LEU A 239 -12.73 -2.03 1.07
C LEU A 239 -13.94 -2.91 1.42
N PHE A 240 -15.11 -2.29 1.63
CA PHE A 240 -16.32 -3.04 1.98
C PHE A 240 -16.74 -3.99 0.86
N LEU A 241 -16.68 -3.54 -0.40
CA LEU A 241 -16.97 -4.40 -1.54
C LEU A 241 -15.91 -5.51 -1.68
N LEU A 242 -14.64 -5.20 -1.46
CA LEU A 242 -13.54 -6.17 -1.52
C LEU A 242 -13.70 -7.29 -0.48
N GLN A 243 -14.07 -6.94 0.75
CA GLN A 243 -14.33 -7.91 1.82
C GLN A 243 -15.55 -8.78 1.49
N ALA A 244 -16.62 -8.19 0.95
CA ALA A 244 -17.79 -8.94 0.49
C ALA A 244 -17.47 -9.88 -0.69
N MET A 245 -16.63 -9.44 -1.62
CA MET A 245 -16.14 -10.27 -2.72
C MET A 245 -15.32 -11.46 -2.21
N ASP A 246 -14.46 -11.28 -1.20
CA ASP A 246 -13.67 -12.38 -0.61
C ASP A 246 -14.54 -13.43 0.09
N ILE A 247 -15.63 -13.02 0.76
CA ILE A 247 -16.62 -13.96 1.32
C ILE A 247 -17.20 -14.86 0.22
N LEU A 248 -17.41 -14.30 -0.98
CA LEU A 248 -17.92 -15.05 -2.14
C LEU A 248 -16.81 -15.78 -2.91
N GLY A 249 -15.56 -15.75 -2.45
CA GLY A 249 -14.42 -16.40 -3.10
C GLY A 249 -13.90 -15.67 -4.33
N LEU A 250 -14.24 -14.39 -4.52
CA LEU A 250 -13.75 -13.58 -5.62
C LEU A 250 -12.43 -12.88 -5.26
N THR A 251 -11.45 -12.92 -6.16
CA THR A 251 -10.11 -12.34 -5.97
C THR A 251 -9.74 -11.42 -7.15
N PRO A 252 -10.20 -10.17 -7.15
CA PRO A 252 -9.83 -9.21 -8.18
C PRO A 252 -8.40 -8.67 -7.99
N GLU A 253 -7.83 -8.15 -9.08
CA GLU A 253 -6.73 -7.19 -9.01
C GLU A 253 -7.25 -5.84 -8.49
N ILE A 254 -6.57 -5.25 -7.51
CA ILE A 254 -6.95 -3.97 -6.89
C ILE A 254 -6.26 -2.82 -7.62
N GLN A 255 -7.00 -1.74 -7.92
CA GLN A 255 -6.51 -0.49 -8.51
C GLN A 255 -5.70 -0.72 -9.81
N THR A 256 -6.41 -1.11 -10.86
CA THR A 256 -5.81 -1.52 -12.15
C THR A 256 -5.89 -0.41 -13.19
N ILE A 257 -4.73 0.06 -13.64
CA ILE A 257 -4.60 0.99 -14.77
C ILE A 257 -4.90 0.23 -16.06
N ILE A 258 -5.78 0.77 -16.90
CA ILE A 258 -6.15 0.22 -18.20
C ILE A 258 -5.79 1.23 -19.29
N THR A 259 -5.10 0.79 -20.33
CA THR A 259 -4.64 1.64 -21.44
C THR A 259 -5.37 1.38 -22.75
N LYS A 260 -5.26 2.34 -23.70
CA LYS A 260 -5.87 2.25 -25.03
C LYS A 260 -5.37 1.11 -25.90
N ASP A 261 -4.17 0.56 -25.62
CA ASP A 261 -3.64 -0.62 -26.32
C ASP A 261 -4.00 -1.94 -25.61
N GLY A 262 -4.89 -1.90 -24.62
CA GLY A 262 -5.37 -3.09 -23.92
C GLY A 262 -4.45 -3.61 -22.82
N LEU A 263 -3.36 -2.91 -22.49
CA LEU A 263 -2.53 -3.27 -21.33
C LEU A 263 -3.30 -2.97 -20.04
N THR A 264 -3.30 -3.93 -19.14
CA THR A 264 -3.81 -3.79 -17.76
C THR A 264 -2.68 -4.02 -16.77
N ILE A 265 -2.56 -3.14 -15.78
CA ILE A 265 -1.51 -3.21 -14.76
C ILE A 265 -2.07 -2.78 -13.39
N PRO A 266 -1.98 -3.64 -12.35
CA PRO A 266 -2.40 -3.32 -10.99
C PRO A 266 -1.45 -2.35 -10.25
N SER A 267 -0.29 -2.06 -10.83
CA SER A 267 0.69 -1.14 -10.26
C SER A 267 1.73 -0.70 -11.30
N LEU A 268 2.49 0.36 -10.97
CA LEU A 268 3.66 0.75 -11.75
C LEU A 268 4.77 -0.31 -11.68
N HIS A 269 4.85 -1.08 -10.60
CA HIS A 269 5.76 -2.22 -10.51
C HIS A 269 5.47 -3.24 -11.60
N LYS A 270 4.19 -3.59 -11.80
CA LYS A 270 3.79 -4.50 -12.88
C LYS A 270 4.07 -3.94 -14.27
N LEU A 271 3.93 -2.63 -14.47
CA LEU A 271 4.35 -1.97 -15.72
C LEU A 271 5.82 -2.21 -16.04
N TRP A 272 6.67 -2.02 -15.04
CA TRP A 272 8.11 -2.12 -15.21
C TRP A 272 8.58 -3.57 -15.36
N GLU A 273 7.93 -4.54 -14.69
CA GLU A 273 8.13 -5.98 -14.96
C GLU A 273 7.94 -6.30 -16.44
N ASN A 274 6.96 -5.66 -17.08
CA ASN A 274 6.65 -5.82 -18.50
C ASN A 274 7.54 -4.98 -19.43
N SER A 275 8.66 -4.44 -18.93
CA SER A 275 9.60 -3.62 -19.71
C SER A 275 8.95 -2.41 -20.40
N ARG A 276 7.93 -1.79 -19.77
CA ARG A 276 7.27 -0.58 -20.28
C ARG A 276 7.60 0.65 -19.42
N SER A 277 7.70 1.81 -20.07
CA SER A 277 7.93 3.10 -19.40
C SER A 277 6.61 3.82 -19.12
N ARG A 278 6.54 4.52 -17.98
CA ARG A 278 5.37 5.31 -17.58
C ARG A 278 5.04 6.42 -18.58
N LYS A 279 6.04 6.99 -19.26
CA LYS A 279 5.85 8.11 -20.21
C LYS A 279 4.99 7.74 -21.42
N ARG A 280 4.87 6.45 -21.73
CA ARG A 280 4.13 5.95 -22.89
C ARG A 280 2.75 5.41 -22.54
N LEU A 281 2.33 5.51 -21.27
CA LEU A 281 1.02 5.06 -20.84
C LEU A 281 -0.07 5.99 -21.38
N ASN A 282 -0.83 5.48 -22.34
CA ASN A 282 -2.04 6.13 -22.84
C ASN A 282 -3.24 5.55 -22.08
N THR A 283 -3.40 5.98 -20.82
CA THR A 283 -4.42 5.47 -19.89
C THR A 283 -5.83 5.86 -20.34
N ILE A 284 -6.74 4.90 -20.30
CA ILE A 284 -8.19 5.13 -20.38
C ILE A 284 -8.70 5.52 -18.98
N THR A 285 -8.45 4.66 -18.00
CA THR A 285 -8.92 4.82 -16.62
C THR A 285 -8.13 3.91 -15.67
N ASP A 286 -8.34 4.10 -14.37
CA ASP A 286 -7.93 3.19 -13.31
C ASP A 286 -9.21 2.57 -12.74
N ALA A 287 -9.34 1.25 -12.82
CA ALA A 287 -10.48 0.51 -12.27
C ALA A 287 -10.20 0.13 -10.82
N ASP A 288 -11.20 0.28 -9.93
CA ASP A 288 -11.03 -0.06 -8.52
C ASP A 288 -10.74 -1.55 -8.33
N PHE A 289 -11.45 -2.39 -9.11
CA PHE A 289 -11.19 -3.82 -9.20
C PHE A 289 -11.19 -4.29 -10.65
N TYR A 290 -10.35 -5.28 -10.96
CA TYR A 290 -10.28 -5.88 -12.29
C TYR A 290 -10.17 -7.40 -12.21
N PHE A 291 -10.92 -8.10 -13.06
CA PHE A 291 -10.85 -9.54 -13.23
C PHE A 291 -10.23 -9.85 -14.60
N PRO A 292 -8.93 -10.16 -14.68
CA PRO A 292 -8.22 -10.28 -15.95
C PRO A 292 -8.75 -11.41 -16.84
N GLU A 293 -9.10 -12.56 -16.27
CA GLU A 293 -9.58 -13.72 -17.03
C GLU A 293 -10.88 -13.44 -17.78
N LYS A 294 -11.79 -12.70 -17.14
CA LYS A 294 -13.11 -12.32 -17.70
C LYS A 294 -13.12 -10.93 -18.31
N LYS A 295 -12.01 -10.20 -18.25
CA LYS A 295 -11.87 -8.81 -18.69
C LYS A 295 -13.00 -7.91 -18.15
N LEU A 296 -13.28 -8.01 -16.85
CA LEU A 296 -14.29 -7.20 -16.18
C LEU A 296 -13.63 -6.15 -15.30
N ALA A 297 -13.89 -4.87 -15.60
CA ALA A 297 -13.57 -3.74 -14.74
C ALA A 297 -14.76 -3.39 -13.83
N VAL A 298 -14.51 -3.20 -12.54
CA VAL A 298 -15.51 -2.80 -11.55
C VAL A 298 -15.12 -1.43 -10.98
N PHE A 299 -16.08 -0.53 -10.95
CA PHE A 299 -15.93 0.82 -10.41
C PHE A 299 -16.86 1.04 -9.22
N CYS A 300 -16.34 1.57 -8.12
CA CYS A 300 -17.07 1.98 -6.93
C CYS A 300 -17.39 3.48 -7.04
N ASP A 301 -18.64 3.82 -7.31
CA ASP A 301 -19.04 5.23 -7.46
C ASP A 301 -19.64 5.78 -6.17
N SER A 302 -18.99 6.78 -5.57
CA SER A 302 -19.48 7.44 -4.37
C SER A 302 -20.64 8.41 -4.62
N LYS A 303 -21.05 8.68 -5.87
CA LYS A 303 -22.06 9.69 -6.18
C LYS A 303 -23.48 9.24 -5.85
N GLU A 304 -24.17 10.05 -5.05
CA GLU A 304 -25.63 10.05 -4.92
C GLU A 304 -26.24 10.88 -6.06
N HIS A 305 -27.15 10.31 -6.86
CA HIS A 305 -28.23 10.89 -7.70
C HIS A 305 -28.17 12.34 -8.29
N HIS A 306 -27.03 13.01 -8.26
CA HIS A 306 -26.76 14.38 -8.69
C HIS A 306 -25.42 14.44 -9.43
N SER A 307 -25.16 13.44 -10.28
CA SER A 307 -24.04 13.47 -11.21
C SER A 307 -24.29 14.60 -12.24
N SER A 308 -23.36 15.54 -12.34
CA SER A 308 -23.38 16.52 -13.44
C SER A 308 -23.32 15.80 -14.78
N ASN A 309 -23.94 16.38 -15.82
CA ASN A 309 -23.92 15.84 -17.18
C ASN A 309 -22.49 15.53 -17.65
N GLU A 310 -21.52 16.40 -17.34
CA GLU A 310 -20.11 16.19 -17.65
C GLU A 310 -19.53 14.90 -17.05
N SER A 311 -19.97 14.55 -15.84
CA SER A 311 -19.47 13.34 -15.18
C SER A 311 -20.09 12.07 -15.76
N ILE A 312 -21.36 12.13 -16.17
CA ILE A 312 -22.06 11.06 -16.89
C ILE A 312 -21.41 10.83 -18.25
N ASP A 313 -21.12 11.92 -18.98
CA ASP A 313 -20.46 11.86 -20.28
C ASP A 313 -19.05 11.28 -20.17
N LYS A 314 -18.30 11.67 -19.13
CA LYS A 314 -16.97 11.11 -18.85
C LYS A 314 -17.05 9.60 -18.58
N ASP A 315 -17.96 9.17 -17.72
CA ASP A 315 -18.11 7.75 -17.37
C ASP A 315 -18.55 6.91 -18.59
N SER A 316 -19.47 7.45 -19.40
CA SER A 316 -19.90 6.85 -20.68
C SER A 316 -18.75 6.72 -21.69
N ASN A 317 -17.89 7.74 -21.80
CA ASN A 317 -16.73 7.70 -22.67
C ASN A 317 -15.68 6.68 -22.22
N ILE A 318 -15.49 6.52 -20.89
CA ILE A 318 -14.65 5.45 -20.34
C ILE A 318 -15.22 4.09 -20.72
N ASP A 319 -16.52 3.86 -20.54
CA ASP A 319 -17.16 2.58 -20.84
C ASP A 319 -17.05 2.22 -22.34
N LYS A 320 -17.27 3.20 -23.23
CA LYS A 320 -17.04 3.02 -24.67
C LYS A 320 -15.59 2.66 -24.98
N SER A 321 -14.64 3.39 -24.40
CA SER A 321 -13.21 3.15 -24.63
C SER A 321 -12.77 1.77 -24.12
N LEU A 322 -13.33 1.30 -23.01
CA LEU A 322 -13.09 -0.06 -22.49
C LEU A 322 -13.71 -1.13 -23.41
N ALA A 323 -14.92 -0.91 -23.89
CA ALA A 323 -15.60 -1.84 -24.80
C ALA A 323 -14.84 -1.99 -26.13
N GLU A 324 -14.26 -0.90 -26.66
CA GLU A 324 -13.43 -0.91 -27.88
C GLU A 324 -12.21 -1.85 -27.78
N ILE A 325 -11.66 -2.03 -26.57
CA ILE A 325 -10.55 -2.96 -26.30
C ILE A 325 -11.00 -4.32 -25.73
N GLY A 326 -12.31 -4.58 -25.74
CA GLY A 326 -12.91 -5.83 -25.30
C GLY A 326 -12.94 -6.03 -23.78
N ILE A 327 -12.99 -4.94 -23.01
CA ILE A 327 -13.16 -4.97 -21.55
C ILE A 327 -14.60 -4.55 -21.22
N SER A 328 -15.30 -5.41 -20.47
CA SER A 328 -16.60 -5.06 -19.89
C SER A 328 -16.41 -4.23 -18.63
N SER A 329 -17.35 -3.31 -18.35
CA SER A 329 -17.37 -2.54 -17.11
C SER A 329 -18.68 -2.71 -16.34
N ILE A 330 -18.62 -2.60 -15.01
CA ILE A 330 -19.78 -2.50 -14.12
C ILE A 330 -19.51 -1.42 -13.05
N ARG A 331 -20.53 -0.63 -12.74
CA ARG A 331 -20.50 0.36 -11.65
C ARG A 331 -21.37 -0.09 -10.50
N ILE A 332 -20.82 -0.01 -9.29
CA ILE A 332 -21.49 -0.31 -8.04
C ILE A 332 -21.51 0.98 -7.21
N PHE A 333 -22.69 1.42 -6.79
CA PHE A 333 -22.83 2.68 -6.06
C PHE A 333 -22.49 2.50 -4.58
N GLY A 334 -21.78 3.48 -4.01
CA GLY A 334 -21.34 3.48 -2.63
C GLY A 334 -22.49 3.32 -1.63
N LYS A 335 -23.66 3.93 -1.90
CA LYS A 335 -24.86 3.75 -1.07
C LYS A 335 -25.33 2.29 -1.05
N ASP A 336 -25.23 1.59 -2.18
CA ASP A 336 -25.66 0.19 -2.30
C ASP A 336 -24.64 -0.70 -1.59
N ILE A 337 -23.34 -0.37 -1.68
CA ILE A 337 -22.26 -1.06 -0.96
C ILE A 337 -22.43 -0.88 0.55
N VAL A 338 -22.75 0.32 1.01
CA VAL A 338 -22.97 0.59 2.45
C VAL A 338 -24.22 -0.15 2.96
N ALA A 339 -25.29 -0.20 2.16
CA ALA A 339 -26.52 -0.87 2.53
C ALA A 339 -26.40 -2.40 2.53
N ASP A 340 -25.81 -2.98 1.48
CA ASP A 340 -25.59 -4.43 1.35
C ASP A 340 -24.41 -4.72 0.41
N PRO A 341 -23.17 -4.83 0.95
CA PRO A 341 -22.00 -5.09 0.13
C PRO A 341 -22.03 -6.52 -0.43
N ILE A 342 -22.74 -7.46 0.19
CA ILE A 342 -22.85 -8.84 -0.27
C ILE A 342 -23.75 -8.92 -1.51
N ALA A 343 -24.87 -8.21 -1.53
CA ALA A 343 -25.69 -8.08 -2.73
C ALA A 343 -24.91 -7.44 -3.88
N CYS A 344 -24.09 -6.43 -3.59
CA CYS A 344 -23.20 -5.81 -4.58
C CYS A 344 -22.15 -6.79 -5.11
N ALA A 345 -21.50 -7.55 -4.24
CA ALA A 345 -20.54 -8.57 -4.64
C ALA A 345 -21.20 -9.70 -5.45
N LYS A 346 -22.45 -10.08 -5.15
CA LYS A 346 -23.24 -11.01 -5.97
C LYS A 346 -23.48 -10.46 -7.38
N ARG A 347 -23.83 -9.17 -7.52
CA ARG A 347 -23.96 -8.53 -8.84
C ARG A 347 -22.66 -8.62 -9.66
N VAL A 348 -21.51 -8.43 -9.02
CA VAL A 348 -20.20 -8.61 -9.67
C VAL A 348 -20.00 -10.07 -10.10
N ARG A 349 -20.26 -11.03 -9.20
CA ARG A 349 -20.16 -12.47 -9.50
C ARG A 349 -21.07 -12.89 -10.65
N ASP A 350 -22.32 -12.47 -10.63
CA ASP A 350 -23.30 -12.83 -11.64
C ASP A 350 -22.87 -12.25 -13.01
N ARG A 351 -22.34 -11.02 -13.02
CA ARG A 351 -21.74 -10.44 -14.22
C ARG A 351 -20.51 -11.20 -14.72
N LEU A 352 -19.67 -11.73 -13.82
CA LEU A 352 -18.54 -12.59 -14.20
C LEU A 352 -18.97 -13.92 -14.81
N ASN A 353 -20.14 -14.45 -14.41
CA ASN A 353 -20.69 -15.69 -14.96
C ASN A 353 -21.34 -15.52 -16.34
N GLU A 354 -21.77 -14.30 -16.67
CA GLU A 354 -22.32 -13.95 -18.00
C GLU A 354 -21.24 -13.77 -19.08
N LEU A 355 -20.00 -13.52 -18.66
CA LEU A 355 -18.81 -13.34 -19.51
C LEU A 355 -18.05 -14.67 -19.61
#